data_AF-A0A5C5TX18-F1
#
_entry.id   AF-A0A5C5TX18-F1
#
_cell.length_a   1.000
_cell.length_b   1.000
_cell.length_c   1.000
_cell.angle_alpha   90.00
_cell.angle_beta   90.00
_cell.angle_gamma   90.00
#
_symmetry.space_group_name_H-M   'P 1'
#
loop_
_entity.id
_entity.type
_entity.pdbx_description
1 polymer ?
#
loop_
_entity_poly.entity_id
_entity_poly.type
_entity_poly.pdbx_seq_one_letter_code
_entity_poly.pdbx_strand_id
1 'polypeptide(L)'
;MYPVTLGFEEAERRIAALRQHGHHAEALITSVFTLEKTLRRSLRCCAVRRGFTSRQAKVLFDRLGFDRLRELWPVFAPGGQSLAEYIGAARWQHVPAAVAMRNKLVHGERVYRLPECREKTEQVLAALRVFRRRLVEDVGFDGWSRLPVRIKPALSWLE
;
A
#
# COMPACT_ATOMS: atom_id res chain seq x y z
N MET A 1 12.61 23.47 -0.85
CA MET A 1 12.70 22.25 -0.02
C MET A 1 12.38 21.06 -0.93
N TYR A 2 13.39 20.31 -1.38
CA TYR A 2 13.13 19.11 -2.17
C TYR A 2 12.48 18.06 -1.25
N PRO A 3 11.37 17.41 -1.65
CA PRO A 3 10.79 16.37 -0.83
C PRO A 3 11.81 15.23 -0.71
N VAL A 4 12.30 14.99 0.51
CA VAL A 4 13.07 13.78 0.82
C VAL A 4 12.18 12.60 0.47
N THR A 5 12.54 11.88 -0.59
CA THR A 5 11.78 10.72 -1.02
C THR A 5 12.20 9.58 -0.10
N LEU A 6 11.58 9.49 1.08
CA LEU A 6 11.81 8.39 2.01
C LEU A 6 11.52 7.08 1.28
N GLY A 7 12.51 6.18 1.19
CA GLY A 7 12.36 4.86 0.61
C GLY A 7 11.58 3.91 1.53
N PHE A 8 11.31 2.69 1.04
CA PHE A 8 10.61 1.67 1.83
C PHE A 8 11.33 1.34 3.14
N GLU A 9 12.65 1.15 3.09
CA GLU A 9 13.47 0.83 4.27
C GLU A 9 13.40 1.93 5.33
N GLU A 10 13.32 3.19 4.91
CA GLU A 10 13.17 4.31 5.81
C GLU A 10 11.79 4.36 6.46
N ALA A 11 10.73 4.07 5.70
CA ALA A 11 9.39 3.93 6.26
C ALA A 11 9.33 2.80 7.29
N GLU A 12 9.99 1.68 7.02
CA GLU A 12 10.09 0.55 7.92
C GLU A 12 10.88 0.89 9.19
N ARG A 13 12.03 1.56 9.06
CA ARG A 13 12.82 2.06 10.19
C ARG A 13 12.01 3.00 11.08
N ARG A 14 11.24 3.91 10.49
CA ARG A 14 10.35 4.81 11.25
C ARG A 14 9.29 4.04 12.02
N ILE A 15 8.65 3.03 11.44
CA ILE A 15 7.66 2.19 12.13
C ILE A 15 8.33 1.41 13.26
N ALA A 16 9.55 0.90 13.04
CA ALA A 16 10.32 0.21 14.07
C ALA A 16 10.67 1.14 15.24
N ALA A 17 11.11 2.37 14.96
CA ALA A 17 11.39 3.37 15.99
C ALA A 17 10.14 3.70 16.83
N LEU A 18 8.99 3.92 16.19
CA LEU A 18 7.72 4.13 16.91
C LEU A 18 7.39 2.97 17.85
N ARG A 19 7.62 1.72 17.42
CA ARG A 19 7.42 0.53 18.28
C ARG A 19 8.41 0.48 19.44
N GLN A 20 9.69 0.80 19.20
CA GLN A 20 10.73 0.76 20.23
C GLN A 20 10.51 1.81 21.33
N HIS A 21 9.95 2.97 20.97
CA HIS A 21 9.67 4.07 21.90
C HIS A 21 8.25 4.04 22.50
N GLY A 22 7.50 2.93 22.34
CA GLY A 22 6.18 2.76 22.96
C GLY A 22 5.01 3.44 22.24
N HIS A 23 5.25 4.10 21.10
CA HIS A 23 4.24 4.75 20.25
C HIS A 23 3.50 3.72 19.37
N HIS A 24 2.87 2.73 20.01
CA HIS A 24 2.29 1.58 19.32
C HIS A 24 1.06 1.93 18.47
N ALA A 25 0.25 2.91 18.88
CA ALA A 25 -0.90 3.35 18.09
C ALA A 25 -0.44 4.07 16.80
N GLU A 26 0.56 4.94 16.91
CA GLU A 26 1.17 5.64 15.78
C GLU A 26 1.89 4.66 14.86
N ALA A 27 2.53 3.63 15.41
CA ALA A 27 3.14 2.57 14.62
C ALA A 27 2.09 1.81 13.79
N LEU A 28 0.93 1.50 14.37
CA LEU A 28 -0.19 0.87 13.67
C LEU A 28 -0.69 1.77 12.54
N ILE A 29 -0.99 3.04 12.83
CA ILE A 29 -1.45 4.02 11.84
C ILE A 29 -0.45 4.14 10.69
N THR A 30 0.84 4.26 11.02
CA THR A 30 1.93 4.42 10.05
C THR A 30 2.11 3.17 9.20
N SER A 31 1.99 1.96 9.77
CA SER A 31 2.11 0.70 9.02
C SER A 31 0.98 0.52 8.01
N VAL A 32 -0.27 0.80 8.41
CA VAL A 32 -1.43 0.73 7.52
C VAL A 32 -1.33 1.79 6.43
N PHE A 33 -0.94 3.02 6.76
CA PHE A 33 -0.70 4.08 5.77
C PHE A 33 0.37 3.66 4.75
N THR A 34 1.46 3.06 5.22
CA THR A 34 2.57 2.57 4.39
C THR A 34 2.11 1.47 3.43
N LEU A 35 1.27 0.54 3.91
CA LEU A 35 0.65 -0.49 3.07
C LEU A 35 -0.26 0.12 2.00
N GLU A 36 -1.18 1.01 2.40
CA GLU A 36 -2.11 1.66 1.47
C GLU A 36 -1.37 2.49 0.40
N LYS A 37 -0.34 3.23 0.81
CA LYS A 37 0.53 3.99 -0.10
C LYS A 37 1.22 3.06 -1.09
N THR A 38 1.77 1.94 -0.61
CA THR A 38 2.44 0.94 -1.45
C THR A 38 1.45 0.38 -2.47
N LEU A 39 0.26 -0.05 -2.04
CA LEU A 39 -0.79 -0.57 -2.92
C LEU A 39 -1.23 0.45 -3.97
N ARG A 40 -1.50 1.69 -3.58
CA ARG A 40 -1.88 2.78 -4.50
C ARG A 40 -0.81 3.03 -5.55
N ARG A 41 0.46 3.04 -5.14
CA ARG A 41 1.59 3.26 -6.07
C ARG A 41 1.77 2.06 -7.00
N SER A 42 1.59 0.84 -6.51
CA SER A 42 1.64 -0.37 -7.34
C SER A 42 0.53 -0.40 -8.39
N LEU A 43 -0.70 -0.02 -8.03
CA LEU A 43 -1.82 0.12 -8.97
C LEU A 43 -1.53 1.14 -10.06
N ARG A 44 -0.99 2.32 -9.69
CA ARG A 44 -0.55 3.33 -10.66
C ARG A 44 0.51 2.76 -11.62
N CYS A 45 1.51 2.05 -11.10
CA CYS A 45 2.55 1.43 -11.92
C CYS A 45 1.95 0.42 -12.91
N CYS A 46 1.08 -0.47 -12.42
CA CYS A 46 0.41 -1.48 -13.25
C CYS A 46 -0.46 -0.84 -14.34
N ALA A 47 -1.24 0.18 -14.01
CA ALA A 47 -2.04 0.90 -15.01
C ALA A 47 -1.16 1.56 -16.08
N VAL A 48 -0.07 2.23 -15.68
CA VAL A 48 0.86 2.84 -16.65
C VAL A 48 1.48 1.79 -17.58
N ARG A 49 1.87 0.63 -17.04
CA ARG A 49 2.40 -0.50 -17.83
C ARG A 49 1.39 -1.08 -18.80
N ARG A 50 0.11 -1.06 -18.45
CA ARG A 50 -1.00 -1.45 -19.32
C ARG A 50 -1.41 -0.38 -20.33
N GLY A 51 -0.70 0.73 -20.40
CA GLY A 51 -0.89 1.73 -21.44
C GLY A 51 -1.68 2.97 -21.03
N PHE A 52 -2.11 3.08 -19.77
CA PHE A 52 -2.71 4.32 -19.26
C PHE A 52 -1.64 5.40 -19.14
N THR A 53 -2.01 6.65 -19.40
CA THR A 53 -1.12 7.79 -19.10
C THR A 53 -0.94 7.93 -17.59
N SER A 54 0.16 8.55 -17.17
CA SER A 54 0.40 8.85 -15.76
C SER A 54 -0.71 9.74 -15.17
N ARG A 55 -1.32 10.62 -15.98
CA ARG A 55 -2.46 11.44 -15.59
C ARG A 55 -3.71 10.60 -15.33
N GLN A 56 -4.04 9.66 -16.22
CA GLN A 56 -5.18 8.75 -16.02
C GLN A 56 -4.97 7.88 -14.77
N ALA A 57 -3.80 7.27 -14.62
CA ALA A 57 -3.48 6.47 -13.43
C ALA A 57 -3.60 7.28 -12.13
N LYS A 58 -3.17 8.56 -12.15
CA LYS A 58 -3.35 9.47 -11.02
C LYS A 58 -4.84 9.70 -10.70
N VAL A 59 -5.65 10.03 -11.71
CA VAL A 59 -7.09 10.27 -11.53
C VAL A 59 -7.80 9.02 -10.97
N LEU A 60 -7.44 7.83 -11.46
CA LEU A 60 -8.06 6.57 -11.05
C LEU A 60 -7.82 6.23 -9.58
N PHE A 61 -6.60 6.44 -9.04
CA PHE A 61 -6.22 5.85 -7.75
C PHE A 61 -5.98 6.84 -6.60
N ASP A 62 -5.81 8.13 -6.87
CA ASP A 62 -5.36 9.09 -5.84
C ASP A 62 -6.36 9.32 -4.72
N ARG A 63 -7.64 9.31 -5.06
CA ARG A 63 -8.74 9.61 -4.13
C ARG A 63 -9.37 8.36 -3.52
N LEU A 64 -8.87 7.18 -3.88
CA LEU A 64 -9.43 5.92 -3.41
C LEU A 64 -8.88 5.56 -2.03
N GLY A 65 -9.79 5.21 -1.13
CA GLY A 65 -9.48 4.57 0.14
C GLY A 65 -9.08 3.10 -0.02
N PHE A 66 -8.61 2.48 1.06
CA PHE A 66 -8.08 1.12 1.06
C PHE A 66 -9.00 0.07 0.40
N ASP A 67 -10.29 0.06 0.72
CA ASP A 67 -11.22 -0.96 0.19
C ASP A 67 -11.36 -0.90 -1.32
N ARG A 68 -11.46 0.31 -1.88
CA ARG A 68 -11.50 0.52 -3.33
C ARG A 68 -10.19 0.15 -4.01
N LEU A 69 -9.05 0.45 -3.38
CA LEU A 69 -7.74 0.02 -3.88
C LEU A 69 -7.63 -1.52 -3.88
N ARG A 70 -8.13 -2.19 -2.83
CA ARG A 70 -8.18 -3.65 -2.73
C ARG A 70 -9.06 -4.26 -3.82
N GLU A 71 -10.25 -3.71 -4.05
CA GLU A 71 -11.18 -4.17 -5.09
C GLU A 71 -10.61 -4.03 -6.50
N LEU A 72 -9.84 -2.98 -6.78
CA LEU A 72 -9.21 -2.76 -8.08
C LEU A 72 -7.91 -3.54 -8.29
N TRP A 73 -7.33 -4.12 -7.25
CA TRP A 73 -6.09 -4.88 -7.38
C TRP A 73 -6.17 -6.02 -8.41
N PRO A 74 -7.15 -6.95 -8.35
CA PRO A 74 -7.30 -8.00 -9.34
C PRO A 74 -7.41 -7.47 -10.76
N VAL A 75 -8.06 -6.31 -10.93
CA VAL A 75 -8.21 -5.68 -12.25
C VAL A 75 -6.84 -5.38 -12.83
N PHE A 76 -5.91 -4.79 -12.07
CA PHE A 76 -4.61 -4.29 -12.57
C PHE A 76 -3.41 -5.21 -12.33
N ALA A 77 -3.50 -6.18 -11.43
CA ALA A 77 -2.41 -7.10 -11.10
C ALA A 77 -1.95 -7.91 -12.33
N PRO A 78 -0.66 -8.26 -12.45
CA PRO A 78 -0.16 -9.03 -13.59
C PRO A 78 -0.87 -10.38 -13.80
N GLY A 79 -1.26 -11.05 -12.71
CA GLY A 79 -1.91 -12.37 -12.74
C GLY A 79 -3.40 -12.38 -12.39
N GLY A 80 -4.05 -11.22 -12.26
CA GLY A 80 -5.49 -11.15 -11.92
C GLY A 80 -5.86 -11.62 -10.50
N GLN A 81 -4.90 -12.12 -9.73
CA GLN A 81 -5.11 -12.64 -8.37
C GLN A 81 -5.50 -11.57 -7.36
N SER A 82 -6.30 -11.96 -6.36
CA SER A 82 -6.65 -11.14 -5.20
C SER A 82 -5.44 -10.80 -4.33
N LEU A 83 -5.54 -9.76 -3.49
CA LEU A 83 -4.47 -9.46 -2.52
C LEU A 83 -4.26 -10.60 -1.51
N ALA A 84 -5.29 -11.38 -1.20
CA ALA A 84 -5.18 -12.54 -0.32
C ALA A 84 -4.31 -13.64 -0.94
N GLU A 85 -4.51 -13.95 -2.21
CA GLU A 85 -3.67 -14.90 -2.96
C GLU A 85 -2.27 -14.31 -3.20
N TYR A 86 -2.22 -13.00 -3.48
CA TYR A 86 -0.98 -12.31 -3.77
C TYR A 86 -0.07 -12.12 -2.56
N ILE A 87 -0.58 -12.05 -1.34
CA ILE A 87 0.24 -11.91 -0.12
C ILE A 87 0.30 -13.24 0.67
N GLY A 88 -0.66 -14.13 0.42
CA GLY A 88 -0.92 -15.33 1.19
C GLY A 88 -1.99 -15.09 2.26
N ALA A 89 -3.04 -15.92 2.25
CA ALA A 89 -4.23 -15.76 3.10
C ALA A 89 -3.90 -15.63 4.59
N ALA A 90 -2.94 -16.43 5.08
CA ALA A 90 -2.51 -16.43 6.48
C ALA A 90 -1.98 -15.07 6.96
N ARG A 91 -1.35 -14.28 6.09
CA ARG A 91 -0.88 -12.93 6.43
C ARG A 91 -1.94 -11.88 6.16
N TRP A 92 -2.66 -12.05 5.04
CA TRP A 92 -3.66 -11.09 4.60
C TRP A 92 -4.87 -11.00 5.54
N GLN A 93 -5.30 -12.10 6.15
CA GLN A 93 -6.47 -12.14 7.05
C GLN A 93 -6.45 -11.10 8.17
N HIS A 94 -5.26 -10.66 8.59
CA HIS A 94 -5.09 -9.69 9.67
C HIS A 94 -5.19 -8.22 9.20
N VAL A 95 -4.98 -7.96 7.91
CA VAL A 95 -4.91 -6.60 7.35
C VAL A 95 -6.25 -5.87 7.44
N PRO A 96 -7.41 -6.44 7.05
CA PRO A 96 -8.69 -5.74 7.15
C PRO A 96 -9.01 -5.25 8.56
N ALA A 97 -8.73 -6.07 9.58
CA ALA A 97 -8.93 -5.68 10.98
C ALA A 97 -8.01 -4.50 11.38
N ALA A 98 -6.74 -4.53 10.97
CA ALA A 98 -5.80 -3.43 11.24
C ALA A 98 -6.23 -2.12 10.55
N VAL A 99 -6.76 -2.20 9.33
CA VAL A 99 -7.31 -1.03 8.60
C VAL A 99 -8.52 -0.45 9.35
N ALA A 100 -9.45 -1.30 9.79
CA ALA A 100 -10.60 -0.87 10.58
C ALA A 100 -10.16 -0.20 11.90
N MET A 101 -9.18 -0.78 12.60
CA MET A 101 -8.63 -0.17 13.81
C MET A 101 -7.99 1.19 13.54
N ARG A 102 -7.18 1.30 12.47
CA ARG A 102 -6.59 2.58 12.05
C ARG A 102 -7.65 3.64 11.80
N ASN A 103 -8.73 3.30 11.09
CA ASN A 103 -9.79 4.26 10.79
C ASN A 103 -10.43 4.80 12.08
N LYS A 104 -10.79 3.92 13.02
CA LYS A 104 -11.36 4.36 14.30
C LYS A 104 -10.39 5.19 15.15
N LEU A 105 -9.09 4.89 15.10
CA LEU A 105 -8.06 5.70 15.76
C LEU A 105 -7.95 7.10 15.16
N VAL A 106 -7.83 7.19 13.83
CA VAL A 106 -7.64 8.47 13.12
C VAL A 106 -8.87 9.37 13.22
N HIS A 107 -10.07 8.79 13.28
CA HIS A 107 -11.32 9.54 13.47
C HIS A 107 -11.63 9.85 14.95
N GLY A 108 -10.78 9.44 15.89
CA GLY A 108 -10.99 9.67 17.32
C GLY A 108 -12.17 8.88 17.92
N GLU A 109 -12.72 7.91 17.19
CA GLU A 109 -13.88 7.12 17.61
C GLU A 109 -13.53 6.10 18.71
N ARG A 110 -12.32 5.55 18.68
CA ARG A 110 -11.88 4.52 19.63
C ARG A 110 -10.38 4.53 19.87
N VAL A 111 -10.00 4.40 21.13
CA VAL A 111 -8.63 4.09 21.56
C VAL A 111 -8.51 2.59 21.84
N TYR A 112 -7.41 1.98 21.42
CA TYR A 112 -7.13 0.56 21.61
C TYR A 112 -5.97 0.35 22.59
N ARG A 113 -5.87 -0.86 23.14
CA ARG A 113 -4.78 -1.22 24.04
C ARG A 113 -3.47 -1.27 23.26
N LEU A 114 -2.41 -0.69 23.81
CA LEU A 114 -1.10 -0.62 23.14
C LEU A 114 -0.54 -1.98 22.69
N PRO A 115 -0.67 -3.09 23.47
CA PRO A 115 -0.26 -4.42 23.01
C PRO A 115 -0.99 -4.89 21.75
N GLU A 116 -2.30 -4.58 21.62
CA GLU A 116 -3.10 -4.92 20.44
C GLU A 116 -2.61 -4.14 19.21
N CYS A 117 -2.33 -2.84 19.38
CA CYS A 117 -1.75 -2.02 18.33
C CYS A 117 -0.38 -2.57 17.87
N ARG A 118 0.45 -3.01 18.82
CA ARG A 118 1.76 -3.62 18.52
C ARG A 118 1.60 -4.90 17.70
N GLU A 119 0.74 -5.82 18.12
CA GLU A 119 0.49 -7.09 17.41
C GLU A 119 0.01 -6.83 15.98
N LYS A 120 -0.98 -5.93 15.81
CA LYS A 120 -1.50 -5.58 14.49
C LYS A 120 -0.46 -4.92 13.59
N THR A 121 0.40 -4.08 14.17
CA THR A 121 1.52 -3.48 13.43
C THR A 121 2.46 -4.55 12.88
N GLU A 122 2.79 -5.57 13.68
CA GLU A 122 3.66 -6.68 13.25
C GLU A 122 3.00 -7.50 12.12
N GLN A 123 1.71 -7.80 12.25
CA GLN A 123 0.93 -8.50 11.22
C GLN A 123 0.89 -7.71 9.90
N VAL A 124 0.67 -6.40 9.95
CA VAL A 124 0.67 -5.52 8.76
C VAL A 124 2.06 -5.44 8.13
N LEU A 125 3.13 -5.29 8.92
CA LEU A 125 4.50 -5.28 8.40
C LEU A 125 4.86 -6.59 7.71
N ALA A 126 4.46 -7.74 8.27
CA ALA A 126 4.68 -9.04 7.64
C ALA A 126 3.98 -9.14 6.28
N ALA A 127 2.72 -8.70 6.17
CA ALA A 127 2.00 -8.66 4.91
C ALA A 127 2.66 -7.69 3.90
N LEU A 128 3.05 -6.49 4.37
CA LEU A 128 3.68 -5.46 3.55
C LEU A 128 5.02 -5.90 2.96
N ARG A 129 5.87 -6.56 3.75
CA ARG A 129 7.16 -7.09 3.27
C ARG A 129 6.98 -8.13 2.17
N VAL A 130 6.03 -9.05 2.33
CA VAL A 130 5.70 -10.05 1.30
C VAL A 130 5.15 -9.38 0.06
N PHE A 131 4.24 -8.41 0.23
CA PHE A 131 3.69 -7.64 -0.87
C PHE A 131 4.78 -6.94 -1.68
N ARG A 132 5.68 -6.22 -1.01
CA ARG A 132 6.82 -5.55 -1.66
C ARG A 132 7.71 -6.55 -2.41
N ARG A 133 8.08 -7.65 -1.78
CA ARG A 133 8.95 -8.66 -2.41
C ARG A 133 8.33 -9.16 -3.71
N ARG A 134 7.05 -9.56 -3.67
CA ARG A 134 6.34 -10.03 -4.88
C ARG A 134 6.18 -8.94 -5.94
N LEU A 135 5.96 -7.69 -5.54
CA LEU A 135 5.94 -6.58 -6.50
C LEU A 135 7.28 -6.40 -7.22
N VAL A 136 8.40 -6.59 -6.53
CA VAL A 136 9.73 -6.55 -7.16
C VAL A 136 9.90 -7.74 -8.10
N GLU A 137 9.51 -8.95 -7.70
CA GLU A 137 9.62 -10.18 -8.50
C GLU A 137 8.74 -10.13 -9.76
N ASP A 138 7.45 -9.79 -9.63
CA ASP A 138 6.47 -9.91 -10.70
C ASP A 138 6.31 -8.62 -11.53
N VAL A 139 6.49 -7.46 -10.88
CA VAL A 139 6.28 -6.14 -11.50
C VAL A 139 7.61 -5.42 -11.67
N GLY A 140 8.73 -5.84 -11.09
CA GLY A 140 9.97 -5.05 -11.14
C GLY A 140 9.79 -3.62 -10.59
N PHE A 141 8.93 -3.45 -9.59
CA PHE A 141 8.66 -2.16 -8.94
C PHE A 141 8.45 -2.38 -7.45
N ASP A 142 9.11 -1.61 -6.60
CA ASP A 142 9.09 -1.84 -5.16
C ASP A 142 8.01 -1.04 -4.39
N GLY A 143 7.15 -0.33 -5.11
CA GLY A 143 6.13 0.54 -4.53
C GLY A 143 6.60 1.94 -4.15
N TRP A 144 7.91 2.19 -4.09
CA TRP A 144 8.48 3.42 -3.50
C TRP A 144 9.41 4.18 -4.45
N SER A 145 10.08 3.47 -5.35
CA SER A 145 10.87 3.99 -6.46
C SER A 145 10.06 4.95 -7.34
N ARG A 146 10.75 5.71 -8.20
CA ARG A 146 10.10 6.61 -9.16
C ARG A 146 9.11 5.82 -10.03
N LEU A 147 7.88 6.32 -10.13
CA LEU A 147 6.87 5.69 -10.99
C LEU A 147 7.27 5.84 -12.48
N PRO A 148 6.99 4.84 -13.32
CA PRO A 148 7.14 5.01 -14.76
C PRO A 148 6.23 6.15 -15.26
N VAL A 149 6.72 6.87 -16.27
CA VAL A 149 6.01 8.01 -16.86
C VAL A 149 5.56 7.63 -18.26
N ARG A 150 4.26 7.83 -18.55
CA ARG A 150 3.67 7.68 -19.88
C ARG A 150 2.83 8.90 -20.19
N ILE A 151 3.18 9.61 -21.26
CA ILE A 151 2.51 10.84 -21.70
C ILE A 151 1.34 10.54 -22.64
N LYS A 152 1.55 9.63 -23.61
CA LYS A 152 0.53 9.22 -24.58
C LYS A 152 -0.10 7.87 -24.21
N PRO A 153 -1.43 7.72 -24.29
CA PRO A 153 -2.06 6.42 -24.05
C PRO A 153 -1.60 5.41 -25.09
N ALA A 154 -1.59 4.12 -24.74
CA ALA A 154 -1.22 3.07 -25.69
C ALA A 154 -2.28 2.87 -26.79
N LEU A 155 -3.54 3.08 -26.44
CA LEU A 155 -4.67 3.03 -27.35
C LEU A 155 -5.20 4.46 -27.51
N SER A 156 -5.05 5.04 -28.69
CA SER A 156 -5.88 6.15 -29.13
C SER A 156 -7.27 5.61 -29.45
N TRP A 157 -8.30 6.46 -29.33
CA TRP A 157 -9.55 6.16 -30.03
C TRP A 157 -9.22 6.02 -31.53
N LEU A 158 -9.91 5.10 -32.22
CA LEU A 158 -9.80 4.97 -33.67
C LEU A 158 -9.96 6.37 -34.29
N GLU A 159 -8.95 6.80 -35.04
CA GLU A 159 -8.99 8.04 -35.82
C GLU A 159 -9.96 7.92 -36.99
#